data_AF-A0A2T2TFU9-F1
#
_entry.id   AF-A0A2T2TFU9-F1
#
_cell.length_a   1.000
_cell.length_b   1.000
_cell.length_c   1.000
_cell.angle_alpha   90.00
_cell.angle_beta   90.00
_cell.angle_gamma   90.00
#
_symmetry.space_group_name_H-M   'P 1'
#
loop_
_entity.id
_entity.type
_entity.pdbx_description
1 polymer ?
#
loop_
_entity_poly.entity_id
_entity_poly.type
_entity_poly.pdbx_seq_one_letter_code
_entity_poly.pdbx_strand_id
1 'polypeptide(L)'
;MRLALVLATAAALLSFSGCGPAESPSEEPPTAAPGASDTTTPDTASAAGERSPAQRRALRLARRRIARTDSLFQTVEPLTAAEKRRLRAYLQDTHMARARRLGIDPVRTRRAAADLENRGDSTVLRLYTNDYYIVDPAMGYAVPLVVPSTKHALERLGRRFQNHLRRHGLPPYRFILTNILRSGQDQAAISGVSVNAAAGQSSHEYGTSFDIFYEWFHYAAVHDTLATGAALDSAQAQAKPLDETLLRRQLYEAYVDFGEKHARKIKAVMGRSLLEMQDEERLLSIYERQEPVIHVTLGRRVEPPAPKNDSTSAPPPPG
;
A
#
# COMPACT_ATOMS: atom_id res chain seq x y z
N MET A 1 -2.89 3.48 -15.28
CA MET A 1 -3.18 2.12 -15.81
C MET A 1 -1.87 1.37 -15.96
N ARG A 2 -1.55 0.49 -15.02
CA ARG A 2 -0.68 -0.69 -15.18
C ARG A 2 -0.78 -1.47 -13.87
N LEU A 3 -1.85 -2.27 -13.80
CA LEU A 3 -2.06 -3.28 -12.79
C LEU A 3 -1.89 -4.61 -13.54
N ALA A 4 -0.73 -5.23 -13.42
CA ALA A 4 -0.46 -6.63 -13.74
C ALA A 4 1.04 -6.85 -13.57
N LEU A 5 1.44 -7.61 -12.55
CA LEU A 5 2.29 -8.80 -12.66
C LEU A 5 2.79 -9.15 -11.26
N VAL A 6 2.13 -10.11 -10.60
CA VAL A 6 2.81 -10.94 -9.60
C VAL A 6 2.67 -12.37 -10.10
N LEU A 7 3.82 -12.94 -10.45
CA LEU A 7 3.98 -14.28 -11.00
C LEU A 7 3.48 -15.34 -10.02
N ALA A 8 2.70 -16.27 -10.55
CA ALA A 8 2.60 -17.62 -10.01
C ALA A 8 3.83 -18.42 -10.48
N THR A 9 4.72 -18.80 -9.56
CA THR A 9 5.75 -19.81 -9.83
C THR A 9 5.25 -21.17 -9.37
N ALA A 10 4.73 -21.96 -10.31
CA ALA A 10 4.55 -23.41 -10.14
C ALA A 10 5.77 -24.11 -10.78
N ALA A 11 6.62 -24.73 -9.97
CA ALA A 11 7.70 -25.57 -10.44
C ALA A 11 7.14 -26.95 -10.80
N ALA A 12 7.05 -27.26 -12.08
CA ALA A 12 6.82 -28.62 -12.58
C ALA A 12 8.18 -29.26 -12.90
N LEU A 13 8.56 -30.26 -12.11
CA LEU A 13 9.63 -31.20 -12.41
C LEU A 13 9.09 -32.23 -13.41
N LEU A 14 9.60 -32.22 -14.64
CA LEU A 14 9.44 -33.33 -15.59
C LEU A 14 10.83 -33.73 -16.10
N SER A 15 11.18 -34.97 -15.78
CA SER A 15 12.37 -35.68 -16.20
C SER A 15 12.30 -36.01 -17.70
N PHE A 16 13.37 -35.77 -18.44
CA PHE A 16 13.63 -36.47 -19.71
C PHE A 16 15.13 -36.75 -19.85
N SER A 17 15.44 -38.04 -19.99
CA SER A 17 16.74 -38.60 -20.37
C SER A 17 16.95 -38.50 -21.88
N GLY A 18 18.22 -38.43 -22.29
CA GLY A 18 18.70 -38.05 -23.62
C GLY A 18 18.61 -39.11 -24.73
N CYS A 19 18.99 -38.72 -25.96
CA CYS A 19 20.21 -39.13 -26.69
C CYS A 19 20.19 -38.50 -28.12
N GLY A 20 21.31 -37.96 -28.63
CA GLY A 20 21.45 -37.25 -29.94
C GLY A 20 21.69 -38.18 -31.15
N PRO A 21 22.51 -37.84 -32.19
CA PRO A 21 22.98 -36.55 -32.75
C PRO A 21 22.93 -36.51 -34.33
N ALA A 22 23.72 -35.62 -34.96
CA ALA A 22 24.04 -35.45 -36.41
C ALA A 22 23.08 -34.52 -37.21
N GLU A 23 23.47 -33.67 -38.16
CA GLU A 23 24.71 -33.36 -38.88
C GLU A 23 24.49 -32.02 -39.60
N SER A 24 25.53 -31.21 -39.82
CA SER A 24 25.54 -30.00 -40.67
C SER A 24 26.14 -30.32 -42.05
N PRO A 25 25.77 -29.61 -43.13
CA PRO A 25 26.76 -28.71 -43.76
C PRO A 25 26.25 -27.46 -44.54
N SER A 26 27.20 -26.51 -44.71
CA SER A 26 27.50 -25.60 -45.87
C SER A 26 26.62 -24.41 -46.30
N GLU A 27 27.16 -23.18 -46.11
CA GLU A 27 27.53 -22.11 -47.10
C GLU A 27 26.87 -22.10 -48.51
N GLU A 28 26.51 -21.01 -49.20
CA GLU A 28 26.54 -19.53 -49.09
C GLU A 28 25.64 -18.94 -50.25
N PRO A 29 25.66 -17.65 -50.68
CA PRO A 29 24.53 -16.69 -50.68
C PRO A 29 23.95 -16.31 -52.08
N PRO A 30 23.04 -15.30 -52.17
CA PRO A 30 22.97 -14.46 -53.38
C PRO A 30 22.98 -12.94 -53.13
N THR A 31 23.96 -12.29 -53.77
CA THR A 31 23.96 -11.08 -54.63
C THR A 31 23.04 -9.85 -54.40
N ALA A 32 23.70 -8.68 -54.47
CA ALA A 32 23.26 -7.26 -54.47
C ALA A 32 22.29 -6.85 -55.61
N ALA A 33 21.66 -5.67 -55.73
CA ALA A 33 21.82 -4.28 -55.24
C ALA A 33 20.51 -3.47 -55.56
N PRO A 34 20.44 -2.12 -55.71
CA PRO A 34 20.88 -0.96 -54.89
C PRO A 34 19.71 0.06 -54.61
N GLY A 35 19.93 1.08 -53.77
CA GLY A 35 19.05 2.27 -53.74
C GLY A 35 19.26 3.22 -52.55
N ALA A 36 19.91 4.35 -52.80
CA ALA A 36 20.20 5.41 -51.85
C ALA A 36 18.95 6.23 -51.44
N SER A 37 18.91 6.69 -50.19
CA SER A 37 18.65 8.11 -49.89
C SER A 37 18.91 8.43 -48.42
N ASP A 38 19.68 9.49 -48.22
CA ASP A 38 19.87 10.23 -46.98
C ASP A 38 18.56 10.38 -46.21
N THR A 39 18.57 9.92 -44.96
CA THR A 39 17.69 10.50 -43.94
C THR A 39 18.53 10.80 -42.73
N THR A 40 19.02 12.04 -42.72
CA THR A 40 19.51 12.77 -41.56
C THR A 40 18.60 12.49 -40.37
N THR A 41 19.10 11.71 -39.42
CA THR A 41 18.54 11.62 -38.07
C THR A 41 18.49 13.03 -37.48
N PRO A 42 17.32 13.57 -37.11
CA PRO A 42 17.29 14.77 -36.30
C PRO A 42 17.76 14.37 -34.91
N ASP A 43 18.89 14.95 -34.50
CA ASP A 43 19.32 15.07 -33.11
C ASP A 43 18.11 15.36 -32.21
N THR A 44 17.71 14.38 -31.41
CA THR A 44 16.72 14.55 -30.33
C THR A 44 17.37 15.20 -29.09
N ALA A 45 18.24 16.17 -29.34
CA ALA A 45 18.91 16.99 -28.34
C ALA A 45 18.56 18.46 -28.51
N SER A 46 17.28 18.79 -28.73
CA SER A 46 16.83 20.19 -28.72
C SER A 46 15.34 20.32 -28.40
N ALA A 47 14.99 20.31 -27.10
CA ALA A 47 13.75 20.88 -26.60
C ALA A 47 13.80 21.18 -25.09
N ALA A 48 14.95 21.60 -24.56
CA ALA A 48 14.98 22.26 -23.25
C ALA A 48 14.73 23.76 -23.48
N GLY A 49 13.51 24.12 -23.87
CA GLY A 49 13.11 25.53 -23.98
C GLY A 49 13.47 26.29 -22.70
N GLU A 50 13.96 27.52 -22.83
CA GLU A 50 14.38 28.33 -21.70
C GLU A 50 13.28 28.40 -20.63
N ARG A 51 13.52 27.75 -19.49
CA ARG A 51 12.54 27.70 -18.39
C ARG A 51 12.32 29.09 -17.84
N SER A 52 11.08 29.51 -17.62
CA SER A 52 10.77 30.82 -17.05
C SER A 52 11.35 31.00 -15.63
N PRO A 53 11.53 32.24 -15.12
CA PRO A 53 11.93 32.47 -13.74
C PRO A 53 11.05 31.75 -12.71
N ALA A 54 9.74 31.68 -12.95
CA ALA A 54 8.76 30.99 -12.13
C ALA A 54 9.02 29.47 -12.07
N GLN A 55 9.28 28.87 -13.24
CA GLN A 55 9.59 27.44 -13.36
C GLN A 55 10.93 27.09 -12.71
N ARG A 56 11.98 27.91 -12.91
CA ARG A 56 13.29 27.72 -12.26
C ARG A 56 13.17 27.76 -10.73
N ARG A 57 12.34 28.67 -10.20
CA ARG A 57 12.07 28.76 -8.76
C ARG A 57 11.32 27.52 -8.26
N ALA A 58 10.27 27.07 -8.96
CA ALA A 58 9.51 25.88 -8.62
C ALA A 58 10.41 24.64 -8.51
N LEU A 59 11.25 24.39 -9.52
CA LEU A 59 12.18 23.26 -9.53
C LEU A 59 13.21 23.33 -8.39
N ARG A 60 13.72 24.53 -8.07
CA ARG A 60 14.65 24.71 -6.95
C ARG A 60 13.99 24.43 -5.60
N LEU A 61 12.75 24.88 -5.41
CA LEU A 61 11.98 24.60 -4.19
C LEU A 61 11.66 23.11 -4.08
N ALA A 62 11.22 22.47 -5.15
CA ALA A 62 10.97 21.03 -5.21
C ALA A 62 12.22 20.25 -4.79
N ARG A 63 13.39 20.52 -5.41
CA ARG A 63 14.66 19.86 -5.07
C ARG A 63 15.02 20.00 -3.59
N ARG A 64 14.93 21.20 -3.03
CA ARG A 64 15.19 21.44 -1.60
C ARG A 64 14.25 20.64 -0.71
N ARG A 65 12.97 20.58 -1.06
CA ARG A 65 11.95 19.88 -0.28
C ARG A 65 12.13 18.37 -0.36
N ILE A 66 12.37 17.83 -1.54
CA ILE A 66 12.67 16.41 -1.78
C ILE A 66 13.92 16.00 -0.99
N ALA A 67 15.00 16.78 -1.06
CA ALA A 67 16.24 16.49 -0.31
C ALA A 67 16.01 16.53 1.21
N ARG A 68 15.24 17.50 1.71
CA ARG A 68 14.86 17.56 3.13
C ARG A 68 14.04 16.34 3.53
N THR A 69 13.05 15.96 2.74
CA THR A 69 12.20 14.79 3.03
C THR A 69 13.00 13.49 2.99
N ASP A 70 13.91 13.31 2.03
CA ASP A 70 14.83 12.15 2.01
C ASP A 70 15.71 12.10 3.26
N SER A 71 16.23 13.26 3.70
CA SER A 71 16.99 13.37 4.95
C SER A 71 16.15 13.00 6.18
N LEU A 72 14.88 13.42 6.24
CA LEU A 72 13.95 13.02 7.31
C LEU A 72 13.72 11.51 7.31
N PHE A 73 13.57 10.88 6.14
CA PHE A 73 13.53 9.43 6.05
C PHE A 73 14.79 8.78 6.62
N GLN A 74 15.98 9.37 6.49
CA GLN A 74 17.20 8.81 7.10
C GLN A 74 17.15 8.75 8.63
N THR A 75 16.30 9.56 9.28
CA THR A 75 16.12 9.53 10.73
C THR A 75 15.15 8.44 11.21
N VAL A 76 14.42 7.80 10.30
CA VAL A 76 13.47 6.74 10.66
C VAL A 76 14.19 5.40 10.71
N GLU A 77 14.38 4.91 11.94
CA GLU A 77 14.94 3.59 12.17
C GLU A 77 14.00 2.48 11.69
N PRO A 78 14.51 1.48 10.94
CA PRO A 78 13.77 0.27 10.60
C PRO A 78 13.27 -0.49 11.83
N LEU A 79 12.32 -1.41 11.64
CA LEU A 79 11.89 -2.31 12.73
C LEU A 79 13.07 -3.14 13.25
N THR A 80 13.32 -3.01 14.54
CA THR A 80 14.28 -3.79 15.30
C THR A 80 13.86 -5.27 15.37
N ALA A 81 14.80 -6.15 15.73
CA ALA A 81 14.48 -7.56 15.96
C ALA A 81 13.47 -7.74 17.10
N ALA A 82 13.54 -6.90 18.15
CA ALA A 82 12.60 -6.94 19.26
C ALA A 82 11.18 -6.54 18.84
N GLU A 83 11.04 -5.45 18.06
CA GLU A 83 9.74 -5.05 17.51
C GLU A 83 9.16 -6.13 16.59
N LYS A 84 9.97 -6.72 15.71
CA LYS A 84 9.54 -7.84 14.85
C LYS A 84 9.11 -9.06 15.66
N ARG A 85 9.76 -9.36 16.79
CA ARG A 85 9.32 -10.44 17.71
C ARG A 85 8.00 -10.10 18.38
N ARG A 86 7.80 -8.85 18.82
CA ARG A 86 6.53 -8.40 19.41
C ARG A 86 5.37 -8.45 18.41
N LEU A 87 5.63 -8.08 17.15
CA LEU A 87 4.67 -8.25 16.04
C LEU A 87 4.44 -9.71 15.64
N ARG A 88 5.07 -10.68 16.31
CA ARG A 88 4.84 -12.13 16.13
C ARG A 88 4.51 -12.80 17.47
N ALA A 89 4.20 -12.03 18.50
CA ALA A 89 4.04 -12.57 19.85
C ALA A 89 2.81 -13.47 19.97
N TYR A 90 1.80 -13.25 19.12
CA TYR A 90 0.56 -14.02 19.13
C TYR A 90 0.64 -15.20 18.16
N LEU A 91 0.31 -16.38 18.67
CA LEU A 91 0.25 -17.62 17.90
C LEU A 91 -1.04 -17.69 17.08
N GLN A 92 -1.02 -18.49 16.01
CA GLN A 92 -2.16 -18.71 15.11
C GLN A 92 -3.45 -19.06 15.86
N ASP A 93 -3.37 -19.91 16.89
CA ASP A 93 -4.53 -20.31 17.70
C ASP A 93 -5.18 -19.12 18.41
N THR A 94 -4.40 -18.13 18.82
CA THR A 94 -4.94 -16.92 19.45
C THR A 94 -5.70 -16.07 18.45
N HIS A 95 -5.17 -15.93 17.22
CA HIS A 95 -5.85 -15.26 16.13
C HIS A 95 -7.18 -15.96 15.80
N MET A 96 -7.17 -17.28 15.67
CA MET A 96 -8.38 -18.07 15.41
C MET A 96 -9.41 -17.93 16.53
N ALA A 97 -9.00 -17.98 17.80
CA ALA A 97 -9.90 -17.82 18.94
C ALA A 97 -10.55 -16.43 18.96
N ARG A 98 -9.79 -15.36 18.66
CA ARG A 98 -10.35 -14.00 18.56
C ARG A 98 -11.28 -13.86 17.37
N ALA A 99 -10.91 -14.43 16.22
CA ALA A 99 -11.70 -14.38 15.01
C ALA A 99 -13.09 -15.02 15.20
N ARG A 100 -13.13 -16.24 15.76
CA ARG A 100 -14.38 -16.95 16.10
C ARG A 100 -15.26 -16.16 17.06
N ARG A 101 -14.68 -15.53 18.07
CA ARG A 101 -15.43 -14.84 19.12
C ARG A 101 -15.98 -13.48 18.68
N LEU A 102 -15.28 -12.78 17.78
CA LEU A 102 -15.58 -11.39 17.42
C LEU A 102 -16.21 -11.25 16.03
N GLY A 103 -16.18 -12.32 15.23
CA GLY A 103 -16.58 -12.30 13.83
C GLY A 103 -17.95 -12.90 13.57
N ILE A 104 -18.23 -13.04 12.27
CA ILE A 104 -19.37 -13.80 11.76
C ILE A 104 -19.06 -15.28 11.72
N ASP A 105 -20.10 -16.11 11.58
CA ASP A 105 -19.91 -17.49 11.16
C ASP A 105 -19.32 -17.56 9.73
N PRO A 106 -18.35 -18.47 9.47
CA PRO A 106 -17.79 -18.66 8.14
C PRO A 106 -18.84 -18.88 7.06
N VAL A 107 -18.71 -18.13 5.97
CA VAL A 107 -19.56 -18.28 4.79
C VAL A 107 -18.93 -19.22 3.78
N ARG A 108 -19.72 -20.15 3.24
CA ARG A 108 -19.20 -21.15 2.29
C ARG A 108 -18.77 -20.56 0.95
N THR A 109 -19.48 -19.54 0.45
CA THR A 109 -19.30 -18.99 -0.91
C THR A 109 -19.30 -17.47 -0.91
N ARG A 110 -18.76 -16.84 -1.96
CA ARG A 110 -18.85 -15.38 -2.13
C ARG A 110 -20.27 -14.87 -2.31
N ARG A 111 -21.16 -15.68 -2.90
CA ARG A 111 -22.58 -15.35 -3.00
C ARG A 111 -23.20 -15.22 -1.61
N ALA A 112 -22.91 -16.16 -0.70
CA ALA A 112 -23.39 -16.07 0.68
C ALA A 112 -22.82 -14.83 1.40
N ALA A 113 -21.57 -14.45 1.12
CA ALA A 113 -21.00 -13.20 1.63
C ALA A 113 -21.74 -11.95 1.11
N ALA A 114 -22.09 -11.92 -0.18
CA ALA A 114 -22.90 -10.84 -0.77
C ALA A 114 -24.33 -10.82 -0.20
N ASP A 115 -24.92 -11.98 0.06
CA ASP A 115 -26.24 -12.07 0.69
C ASP A 115 -26.20 -11.49 2.11
N LEU A 116 -25.10 -11.66 2.87
CA LEU A 116 -24.93 -10.99 4.18
C LEU A 116 -24.90 -9.47 4.05
N GLU A 117 -24.17 -8.94 3.06
CA GLU A 117 -24.14 -7.50 2.79
C GLU A 117 -25.52 -6.94 2.43
N ASN A 118 -26.27 -7.66 1.61
CA ASN A 118 -27.58 -7.24 1.12
C ASN A 118 -28.69 -7.27 2.19
N ARG A 119 -28.51 -8.00 3.30
CA ARG A 119 -29.48 -8.02 4.41
C ARG A 119 -29.64 -6.66 5.08
N GLY A 120 -28.62 -5.79 5.00
CA GLY A 120 -28.69 -4.44 5.55
C GLY A 120 -28.74 -4.36 7.09
N ASP A 121 -28.53 -5.47 7.80
CA ASP A 121 -28.61 -5.56 9.27
C ASP A 121 -27.31 -5.12 9.99
N SER A 122 -26.37 -4.52 9.26
CA SER A 122 -25.06 -4.07 9.75
C SER A 122 -24.14 -5.16 10.32
N THR A 123 -24.45 -6.44 10.08
CA THR A 123 -23.58 -7.57 10.48
C THR A 123 -22.20 -7.47 9.83
N VAL A 124 -22.17 -7.07 8.56
CA VAL A 124 -20.94 -6.82 7.79
C VAL A 124 -21.01 -5.48 7.08
N LEU A 125 -19.85 -4.88 6.84
CA LEU A 125 -19.67 -3.62 6.13
C LEU A 125 -18.63 -3.80 5.03
N ARG A 126 -18.90 -3.20 3.86
CA ARG A 126 -17.92 -3.14 2.78
C ARG A 126 -16.84 -2.12 3.04
N LEU A 127 -15.60 -2.54 2.78
CA LEU A 127 -14.45 -1.66 2.72
C LEU A 127 -14.31 -1.09 1.32
N TYR A 128 -14.08 0.21 1.27
CA TYR A 128 -13.67 0.94 0.08
C TYR A 128 -12.32 1.59 0.36
N THR A 129 -11.52 1.78 -0.69
CA THR A 129 -10.34 2.64 -0.64
C THR A 129 -10.73 4.01 -0.12
N ASN A 130 -9.95 4.53 0.82
CA ASN A 130 -10.19 5.82 1.46
C ASN A 130 -8.88 6.58 1.67
N ASP A 131 -8.93 7.55 2.57
CA ASP A 131 -7.82 8.43 2.95
C ASP A 131 -6.69 7.71 3.72
N TYR A 132 -6.97 6.56 4.30
CA TYR A 132 -6.04 5.83 5.16
C TYR A 132 -5.45 4.59 4.49
N TYR A 133 -6.24 3.90 3.67
CA TYR A 133 -5.82 2.66 3.05
C TYR A 133 -6.42 2.48 1.66
N ILE A 134 -5.76 1.62 0.88
CA ILE A 134 -6.25 1.11 -0.40
C ILE A 134 -6.74 -0.32 -0.18
N VAL A 135 -7.93 -0.61 -0.67
CA VAL A 135 -8.42 -1.98 -0.81
C VAL A 135 -7.96 -2.46 -2.18
N ASP A 136 -7.07 -3.46 -2.23
CA ASP A 136 -6.52 -3.94 -3.49
C ASP A 136 -7.63 -4.51 -4.39
N PRO A 137 -7.85 -3.98 -5.60
CA PRO A 137 -8.85 -4.54 -6.51
C PRO A 137 -8.50 -5.96 -7.01
N ALA A 138 -7.24 -6.39 -6.89
CA ALA A 138 -6.76 -7.69 -7.37
C ALA A 138 -6.85 -8.83 -6.34
N MET A 139 -7.57 -8.67 -5.23
CA MET A 139 -7.74 -9.72 -4.22
C MET A 139 -8.54 -10.92 -4.77
N GLY A 140 -7.81 -11.87 -5.39
CA GLY A 140 -8.39 -12.98 -6.13
C GLY A 140 -9.12 -14.03 -5.28
N TYR A 141 -8.89 -14.07 -3.96
CA TYR A 141 -9.46 -15.05 -3.02
C TYR A 141 -10.16 -14.41 -1.82
N ALA A 142 -10.52 -13.13 -1.89
CA ALA A 142 -11.17 -12.44 -0.79
C ALA A 142 -12.31 -11.52 -1.26
N VAL A 143 -13.21 -11.20 -0.35
CA VAL A 143 -14.21 -10.15 -0.50
C VAL A 143 -13.93 -9.04 0.52
N PRO A 144 -14.10 -7.76 0.16
CA PRO A 144 -13.77 -6.65 1.04
C PRO A 144 -14.90 -6.37 2.03
N LEU A 145 -15.38 -7.40 2.72
CA LEU A 145 -16.39 -7.30 3.76
C LEU A 145 -15.76 -7.55 5.12
N VAL A 146 -16.15 -6.78 6.12
CA VAL A 146 -15.68 -6.94 7.50
C VAL A 146 -16.80 -6.73 8.50
N VAL A 147 -16.63 -7.21 9.73
CA VAL A 147 -17.51 -6.77 10.83
C VAL A 147 -17.25 -5.30 11.18
N PRO A 148 -18.25 -4.56 11.72
CA PRO A 148 -18.09 -3.14 12.05
C PRO A 148 -16.87 -2.80 12.91
N SER A 149 -16.56 -3.63 13.92
CA SER A 149 -15.38 -3.42 14.77
C SER A 149 -14.06 -3.41 13.98
N THR A 150 -13.93 -4.22 12.92
CA THR A 150 -12.74 -4.25 12.07
C THR A 150 -12.61 -2.94 11.28
N LYS A 151 -13.73 -2.42 10.75
CA LYS A 151 -13.76 -1.12 10.07
C LYS A 151 -13.28 -0.01 11.00
N HIS A 152 -13.80 0.04 12.23
CA HIS A 152 -13.36 1.02 13.22
C HIS A 152 -11.88 0.86 13.59
N ALA A 153 -11.40 -0.38 13.72
CA ALA A 153 -9.98 -0.63 13.98
C ALA A 153 -9.09 -0.13 12.84
N LEU A 154 -9.47 -0.35 11.58
CA LEU A 154 -8.76 0.16 10.41
C LEU A 154 -8.73 1.69 10.36
N GLU A 155 -9.83 2.36 10.69
CA GLU A 155 -9.87 3.82 10.77
C GLU A 155 -8.96 4.36 11.88
N ARG A 156 -8.93 3.71 13.06
CA ARG A 156 -8.02 4.08 14.16
C ARG A 156 -6.56 3.84 13.78
N LEU A 157 -6.26 2.70 13.14
CA LEU A 157 -4.94 2.37 12.64
C LEU A 157 -4.48 3.41 11.60
N GLY A 158 -5.35 3.75 10.66
CA GLY A 158 -5.14 4.79 9.67
C GLY A 158 -4.77 6.13 10.28
N ARG A 159 -5.59 6.63 11.21
CA ARG A 159 -5.31 7.89 11.92
C ARG A 159 -3.97 7.84 12.65
N ARG A 160 -3.70 6.75 13.36
CA ARG A 160 -2.44 6.56 14.10
C ARG A 160 -1.22 6.57 13.18
N PHE A 161 -1.30 5.83 12.08
CA PHE A 161 -0.26 5.76 11.06
C PHE A 161 0.01 7.15 10.46
N GLN A 162 -1.05 7.88 10.05
CA GLN A 162 -0.90 9.25 9.57
C GLN A 162 -0.29 10.18 10.62
N ASN A 163 -0.70 10.05 11.89
CA ASN A 163 -0.15 10.86 12.98
C ASN A 163 1.35 10.61 13.18
N HIS A 164 1.79 9.36 13.09
CA HIS A 164 3.21 9.03 13.19
C HIS A 164 4.01 9.58 12.01
N LEU A 165 3.54 9.42 10.77
CA LEU A 165 4.20 10.01 9.59
C LEU A 165 4.36 11.53 9.76
N ARG A 166 3.31 12.24 10.18
CA ARG A 166 3.37 13.69 10.42
C ARG A 166 4.33 14.09 11.53
N ARG A 167 4.40 13.33 12.63
CA ARG A 167 5.35 13.60 13.73
C ARG A 167 6.81 13.47 13.29
N HIS A 168 7.09 12.60 12.32
CA HIS A 168 8.40 12.49 11.68
C HIS A 168 8.63 13.52 10.55
N GLY A 169 7.66 14.40 10.29
CA GLY A 169 7.72 15.37 9.19
C GLY A 169 7.69 14.72 7.79
N LEU A 170 7.18 13.49 7.69
CA LEU A 170 7.11 12.73 6.46
C LEU A 170 5.82 13.01 5.68
N PRO A 171 5.81 12.79 4.35
CA PRO A 171 4.59 12.82 3.55
C PRO A 171 3.58 11.76 4.04
N PRO A 172 2.28 12.00 3.86
CA PRO A 172 1.26 11.03 4.20
C PRO A 172 1.24 9.88 3.17
N TYR A 173 1.07 8.67 3.67
CA TYR A 173 1.00 7.45 2.87
C TYR A 173 -0.22 6.63 3.28
N ARG A 174 -0.80 5.90 2.33
CA ARG A 174 -1.84 4.89 2.56
C ARG A 174 -1.21 3.51 2.51
N PHE A 175 -1.65 2.65 3.43
CA PHE A 175 -1.30 1.24 3.41
C PHE A 175 -2.29 0.44 2.54
N ILE A 176 -1.94 -0.78 2.19
CA ILE A 176 -2.68 -1.57 1.19
C ILE A 176 -3.19 -2.83 1.87
N LEU A 177 -4.49 -3.06 1.75
CA LEU A 177 -5.17 -4.27 2.19
C LEU A 177 -5.25 -5.25 1.03
N THR A 178 -4.62 -6.41 1.18
CA THR A 178 -4.52 -7.43 0.10
C THR A 178 -5.32 -8.70 0.39
N ASN A 179 -5.91 -8.82 1.58
CA ASN A 179 -6.80 -9.92 1.92
C ASN A 179 -7.62 -9.57 3.17
N ILE A 180 -8.89 -9.94 3.18
CA ILE A 180 -9.88 -9.53 4.19
C ILE A 180 -10.79 -10.71 4.54
N LEU A 181 -12.01 -10.81 4.00
CA LEU A 181 -12.92 -11.94 4.25
C LEU A 181 -12.71 -13.01 3.18
N ARG A 182 -12.41 -14.23 3.59
CA ARG A 182 -12.37 -15.41 2.70
C ARG A 182 -13.63 -16.24 2.88
N SER A 183 -14.18 -16.74 1.78
CA SER A 183 -15.19 -17.80 1.86
C SER A 183 -14.52 -19.16 2.07
N GLY A 184 -15.25 -20.15 2.57
CA GLY A 184 -14.73 -21.51 2.71
C GLY A 184 -14.24 -22.10 1.37
N GLN A 185 -14.90 -21.77 0.25
CA GLN A 185 -14.44 -22.14 -1.09
C GLN A 185 -13.12 -21.46 -1.47
N ASP A 186 -12.99 -20.16 -1.18
CA ASP A 186 -11.73 -19.44 -1.45
C ASP A 186 -10.59 -19.98 -0.58
N GLN A 187 -10.88 -20.32 0.68
CA GLN A 187 -9.91 -20.91 1.59
C GLN A 187 -9.47 -22.30 1.14
N ALA A 188 -10.41 -23.15 0.68
CA ALA A 188 -10.07 -24.44 0.11
C ALA A 188 -9.21 -24.29 -1.16
N ALA A 189 -9.58 -23.37 -2.06
CA ALA A 189 -8.83 -23.12 -3.28
C ALA A 189 -7.40 -22.62 -3.01
N ILE A 190 -7.22 -21.67 -2.09
CA ILE A 190 -5.88 -21.13 -1.78
C ILE A 190 -5.01 -22.13 -0.99
N SER A 191 -5.62 -22.99 -0.15
CA SER A 191 -4.89 -24.04 0.59
C SER A 191 -4.23 -25.09 -0.30
N GLY A 192 -4.74 -25.28 -1.52
CA GLY A 192 -4.13 -26.18 -2.50
C GLY A 192 -2.94 -25.59 -3.26
N VAL A 193 -2.71 -24.28 -3.18
CA VAL A 193 -1.69 -23.59 -4.00
C VAL A 193 -0.68 -22.76 -3.18
N SER A 194 -1.05 -22.26 -2.00
CA SER A 194 -0.15 -21.49 -1.14
C SER A 194 0.32 -22.34 0.04
N VAL A 195 1.64 -22.47 0.19
CA VAL A 195 2.29 -23.14 1.34
C VAL A 195 1.96 -22.44 2.67
N ASN A 196 1.57 -21.16 2.62
CA ASN A 196 1.31 -20.34 3.81
C ASN A 196 -0.19 -20.31 4.18
N ALA A 197 -1.06 -20.84 3.32
CA ALA A 197 -2.47 -20.92 3.64
C ALA A 197 -2.70 -21.95 4.75
N ALA A 198 -3.53 -21.58 5.74
CA ALA A 198 -3.91 -22.50 6.80
C ALA A 198 -4.52 -23.79 6.20
N ALA A 199 -4.00 -24.94 6.64
CA ALA A 199 -4.57 -26.24 6.32
C ALA A 199 -5.94 -26.34 7.03
N GLY A 200 -7.01 -26.01 6.32
CA GLY A 200 -8.37 -25.93 6.88
C GLY A 200 -8.79 -24.49 7.17
N GLN A 201 -9.22 -24.22 8.40
CA GLN A 201 -9.84 -22.95 8.75
C GLN A 201 -8.84 -21.80 8.89
N SER A 202 -9.22 -20.63 8.40
CA SER A 202 -8.46 -19.38 8.48
C SER A 202 -9.20 -18.30 9.27
N SER A 203 -8.46 -17.42 9.94
CA SER A 203 -9.03 -16.30 10.69
C SER A 203 -9.74 -15.31 9.76
N HIS A 204 -9.35 -15.29 8.47
CA HIS A 204 -10.01 -14.49 7.43
C HIS A 204 -11.44 -14.93 7.13
N GLU A 205 -11.87 -16.13 7.52
CA GLU A 205 -13.24 -16.58 7.26
C GLU A 205 -14.29 -15.87 8.14
N TYR A 206 -13.86 -15.08 9.12
CA TYR A 206 -14.72 -14.48 10.15
C TYR A 206 -14.91 -12.96 10.00
N GLY A 207 -14.30 -12.32 8.98
CA GLY A 207 -14.44 -10.87 8.74
C GLY A 207 -13.75 -9.97 9.77
N THR A 208 -12.88 -10.56 10.61
CA THR A 208 -12.15 -9.89 11.70
C THR A 208 -10.66 -9.74 11.43
N SER A 209 -10.17 -10.37 10.36
CA SER A 209 -8.78 -10.35 9.95
C SER A 209 -8.58 -9.65 8.62
N PHE A 210 -7.40 -9.04 8.45
CA PHE A 210 -6.96 -8.42 7.23
C PHE A 210 -5.44 -8.46 7.12
N ASP A 211 -4.93 -8.50 5.89
CA ASP A 211 -3.49 -8.49 5.61
C ASP A 211 -3.07 -7.13 5.07
N ILE A 212 -2.03 -6.56 5.67
CA ILE A 212 -1.41 -5.31 5.22
C ILE A 212 -0.16 -5.64 4.43
N PHE A 213 -0.18 -5.36 3.12
CA PHE A 213 1.01 -5.42 2.29
C PHE A 213 1.94 -4.24 2.56
N TYR A 214 3.25 -4.50 2.59
CA TYR A 214 4.23 -3.52 3.08
C TYR A 214 5.47 -3.28 2.21
N GLU A 215 5.52 -3.79 0.98
CA GLU A 215 6.69 -3.54 0.11
C GLU A 215 6.68 -2.17 -0.55
N TRP A 216 5.51 -1.54 -0.64
CA TRP A 216 5.36 -0.14 -1.06
C TRP A 216 4.12 0.45 -0.41
N PHE A 217 4.05 1.79 -0.43
CA PHE A 217 2.94 2.54 0.14
C PHE A 217 2.48 3.62 -0.84
N HIS A 218 1.18 3.90 -0.85
CA HIS A 218 0.64 4.85 -1.81
C HIS A 218 0.64 6.26 -1.24
N TYR A 219 1.32 7.19 -1.92
CA TYR A 219 1.31 8.59 -1.52
C TYR A 219 -0.11 9.17 -1.46
N ALA A 220 -0.43 9.90 -0.39
CA ALA A 220 -1.76 10.41 -0.09
C ALA A 220 -1.84 11.93 -0.29
N ALA A 221 -1.65 12.39 -1.54
CA ALA A 221 -1.47 13.81 -1.88
C ALA A 221 -2.53 14.76 -1.31
N VAL A 222 -3.79 14.33 -1.22
CA VAL A 222 -4.91 15.12 -0.67
C VAL A 222 -4.66 15.53 0.78
N HIS A 223 -3.89 14.74 1.53
CA HIS A 223 -3.58 14.99 2.95
C HIS A 223 -2.21 15.66 3.14
N ASP A 224 -1.48 15.91 2.06
CA ASP A 224 -0.09 16.36 2.17
C ASP A 224 -0.01 17.87 2.30
N THR A 225 -0.03 18.35 3.55
CA THR A 225 0.25 19.74 3.89
C THR A 225 1.67 20.19 3.51
N LEU A 226 2.63 19.26 3.34
CA LEU A 226 4.00 19.58 2.92
C LEU A 226 4.09 19.91 1.42
N ALA A 227 3.16 19.35 0.62
CA ALA A 227 3.02 19.60 -0.81
C ALA A 227 1.95 20.67 -1.12
N THR A 228 1.04 20.94 -0.19
CA THR A 228 -0.08 21.90 -0.37
C THR A 228 0.06 23.20 0.45
N GLY A 229 0.97 23.29 1.42
CA GLY A 229 1.19 24.49 2.26
C GLY A 229 2.67 24.83 2.46
N ALA A 230 2.96 25.83 3.31
CA ALA A 230 4.26 26.39 3.73
C ALA A 230 5.25 26.80 2.63
N ALA A 231 5.53 25.95 1.64
CA ALA A 231 6.30 26.29 0.45
C ALA A 231 5.51 27.23 -0.49
N LEU A 232 4.19 27.07 -0.56
CA LEU A 232 3.31 28.02 -1.27
C LEU A 232 3.20 29.33 -0.48
N ASP A 233 2.95 29.25 0.82
CA ASP A 233 2.82 30.42 1.70
C ASP A 233 4.10 31.27 1.73
N SER A 234 5.27 30.63 1.87
CA SER A 234 6.57 31.32 1.80
C SER A 234 6.90 31.81 0.39
N ALA A 235 6.35 31.17 -0.66
CA ALA A 235 6.56 31.61 -2.02
C ALA A 235 5.73 32.85 -2.38
N GLN A 236 4.48 32.89 -1.91
CA GLN A 236 3.53 34.00 -2.02
C GLN A 236 3.99 35.20 -1.17
N ALA A 237 4.47 34.96 0.06
CA ALA A 237 5.00 36.01 0.95
C ALA A 237 6.22 36.76 0.37
N GLN A 238 6.93 36.17 -0.59
CA GLN A 238 8.10 36.80 -1.24
C GLN A 238 7.76 37.56 -2.53
N ALA A 239 6.49 37.66 -2.93
CA ALA A 239 6.00 38.33 -4.15
C ALA A 239 6.75 37.95 -5.46
N LYS A 240 7.42 36.80 -5.48
CA LYS A 240 8.18 36.30 -6.63
C LYS A 240 7.32 35.38 -7.48
N PRO A 241 7.46 35.37 -8.82
CA PRO A 241 6.74 34.42 -9.67
C PRO A 241 7.02 32.98 -9.24
N LEU A 242 5.99 32.14 -9.16
CA LEU A 242 6.09 30.71 -8.90
C LEU A 242 5.13 29.95 -9.81
N ASP A 243 5.63 28.90 -10.46
CA ASP A 243 4.80 27.92 -11.15
C ASP A 243 4.38 26.84 -10.13
N GLU A 244 3.23 27.03 -9.48
CA GLU A 244 2.73 26.14 -8.44
C GLU A 244 2.36 24.75 -8.98
N THR A 245 1.84 24.70 -10.21
CA THR A 245 1.48 23.45 -10.89
C THR A 245 2.72 22.59 -11.11
N LEU A 246 3.81 23.18 -11.61
CA LEU A 246 5.08 22.47 -11.78
C LEU A 246 5.65 22.01 -10.44
N LEU A 247 5.60 22.85 -9.40
CA LEU A 247 6.05 22.48 -8.06
C LEU A 247 5.27 21.27 -7.53
N ARG A 248 3.94 21.32 -7.56
CA ARG A 248 3.05 20.24 -7.08
C ARG A 248 3.31 18.94 -7.84
N ARG A 249 3.46 19.01 -9.18
CA ARG A 249 3.78 17.84 -10.01
C ARG A 249 5.09 17.18 -9.59
N GLN A 250 6.15 17.97 -9.43
CA GLN A 250 7.48 17.45 -9.07
C GLN A 250 7.52 16.84 -7.67
N LEU A 251 6.80 17.43 -6.71
CA LEU A 251 6.66 16.84 -5.37
C LEU A 251 5.85 15.55 -5.41
N TYR A 252 4.75 15.53 -6.18
CA TYR A 252 3.92 14.35 -6.33
C TYR A 252 4.71 13.17 -6.89
N GLU A 253 5.41 13.37 -8.01
CA GLU A 253 6.25 12.34 -8.65
C GLU A 253 7.28 11.80 -7.65
N ALA A 254 8.03 12.68 -6.98
CA ALA A 254 9.04 12.27 -6.02
C ALA A 254 8.46 11.52 -4.81
N TYR A 255 7.29 11.91 -4.31
CA TYR A 255 6.70 11.29 -3.13
C TYR A 255 6.02 9.95 -3.43
N VAL A 256 5.57 9.74 -4.68
CA VAL A 256 5.21 8.41 -5.18
C VAL A 256 6.45 7.50 -5.16
N ASP A 257 7.56 7.93 -5.76
CA ASP A 257 8.80 7.14 -5.79
C ASP A 257 9.34 6.84 -4.38
N PHE A 258 9.16 7.78 -3.44
CA PHE A 258 9.54 7.57 -2.03
C PHE A 258 8.73 6.46 -1.35
N GLY A 259 7.48 6.24 -1.75
CA GLY A 259 6.65 5.16 -1.23
C GLY A 259 7.24 3.78 -1.49
N GLU A 260 8.01 3.64 -2.58
CA GLU A 260 8.75 2.43 -2.94
C GLU A 260 10.16 2.46 -2.32
N LYS A 261 10.94 3.52 -2.58
CA LYS A 261 12.34 3.65 -2.12
C LYS A 261 12.49 3.54 -0.60
N HIS A 262 11.56 4.12 0.16
CA HIS A 262 11.60 4.18 1.62
C HIS A 262 10.60 3.23 2.29
N ALA A 263 10.06 2.25 1.54
CA ALA A 263 9.03 1.33 2.05
C ALA A 263 9.42 0.64 3.36
N ARG A 264 10.69 0.23 3.52
CA ARG A 264 11.19 -0.39 4.76
C ARG A 264 11.03 0.52 6.00
N LYS A 265 11.14 1.83 5.82
CA LYS A 265 11.05 2.84 6.88
C LYS A 265 9.60 3.23 7.14
N ILE A 266 8.80 3.37 6.08
CA ILE A 266 7.34 3.58 6.19
C ILE A 266 6.70 2.37 6.90
N LYS A 267 7.14 1.15 6.57
CA LYS A 267 6.78 -0.07 7.28
C LYS A 267 7.12 -0.04 8.77
N ALA A 268 8.22 0.60 9.15
CA ALA A 268 8.56 0.74 10.58
C ALA A 268 7.57 1.64 11.32
N VAL A 269 7.14 2.73 10.67
CA VAL A 269 6.08 3.59 11.18
C VAL A 269 4.74 2.82 11.30
N MET A 270 4.39 2.01 10.30
CA MET A 270 3.21 1.14 10.35
C MET A 270 3.32 0.08 11.48
N GLY A 271 4.45 -0.61 11.57
CA GLY A 271 4.68 -1.64 12.58
C GLY A 271 4.59 -1.09 14.01
N ARG A 272 5.10 0.11 14.27
CA ARG A 272 4.95 0.79 15.57
C ARG A 272 3.50 1.19 15.84
N SER A 273 2.77 1.63 14.82
CA SER A 273 1.32 1.92 14.94
C SER A 273 0.52 0.67 15.33
N LEU A 274 0.87 -0.48 14.76
CA LEU A 274 0.28 -1.78 15.10
C LEU A 274 0.65 -2.23 16.52
N LEU A 275 1.92 -2.10 16.90
CA LEU A 275 2.37 -2.42 18.27
C LEU A 275 1.61 -1.62 19.32
N GLU A 276 1.42 -0.32 19.12
CA GLU A 276 0.60 0.49 20.03
C GLU A 276 -0.86 0.01 20.10
N MET A 277 -1.45 -0.42 18.97
CA MET A 277 -2.81 -0.97 18.97
C MET A 277 -2.88 -2.37 19.59
N GLN A 278 -1.79 -3.12 19.53
CA GLN A 278 -1.63 -4.41 20.17
C GLN A 278 -1.48 -4.27 21.69
N ASP A 279 -0.72 -3.27 22.16
CA ASP A 279 -0.60 -2.95 23.58
C ASP A 279 -1.94 -2.48 24.18
N GLU A 280 -2.82 -1.89 23.36
CA GLU A 280 -4.21 -1.57 23.73
C GLU A 280 -5.18 -2.77 23.62
N GLU A 281 -4.66 -3.95 23.30
CA GLU A 281 -5.41 -5.19 23.02
C GLU A 281 -6.47 -5.06 21.92
N ARG A 282 -6.35 -4.06 21.04
CA ARG A 282 -7.32 -3.80 19.96
C ARG A 282 -7.05 -4.65 18.74
N LEU A 283 -5.80 -4.95 18.45
CA LEU A 283 -5.35 -5.73 17.31
C LEU A 283 -4.32 -6.76 17.78
N LEU A 284 -4.29 -7.91 17.11
CA LEU A 284 -3.19 -8.87 17.16
C LEU A 284 -2.50 -8.83 15.81
N SER A 285 -1.18 -8.94 15.77
CA SER A 285 -0.42 -8.94 14.52
C SER A 285 0.50 -10.14 14.42
N ILE A 286 0.70 -10.62 13.20
CA ILE A 286 1.75 -11.55 12.79
C ILE A 286 2.54 -10.90 11.66
N TYR A 287 3.81 -10.57 11.92
CA TYR A 287 4.74 -10.13 10.89
C TYR A 287 5.25 -11.37 10.11
N GLU A 288 4.63 -11.63 8.96
CA GLU A 288 4.89 -12.83 8.17
C GLU A 288 6.31 -12.90 7.63
N ARG A 289 6.81 -14.13 7.49
CA ARG A 289 8.19 -14.40 7.02
C ARG A 289 8.25 -14.76 5.54
N GLN A 290 7.20 -15.39 5.04
CA GLN A 290 7.15 -15.98 3.69
C GLN A 290 6.39 -15.09 2.71
N GLU A 291 5.53 -14.20 3.21
CA GLU A 291 4.82 -13.21 2.42
C GLU A 291 5.10 -11.80 2.94
N PRO A 292 5.08 -10.79 2.05
CA PRO A 292 5.35 -9.41 2.43
C PRO A 292 4.12 -8.72 3.03
N VAL A 293 3.44 -9.41 3.97
CA VAL A 293 2.25 -8.94 4.65
C VAL A 293 2.40 -8.97 6.16
N ILE A 294 1.69 -8.08 6.84
CA ILE A 294 1.41 -8.22 8.26
C ILE A 294 -0.04 -8.71 8.34
N HIS A 295 -0.21 -9.93 8.85
CA HIS A 295 -1.53 -10.46 9.16
C HIS A 295 -2.02 -9.81 10.45
N VAL A 296 -3.26 -9.31 10.43
CA VAL A 296 -3.86 -8.60 11.56
C VAL A 296 -5.23 -9.16 11.86
N THR A 297 -5.55 -9.37 13.13
CA THR A 297 -6.88 -9.77 13.62
C THR A 297 -7.33 -8.84 14.73
N LEU A 298 -8.63 -8.62 14.90
CA LEU A 298 -9.16 -7.92 16.08
C LEU A 298 -8.74 -8.60 17.39
N GLY A 299 -8.21 -7.81 18.32
CA GLY A 299 -7.97 -8.23 19.70
C GLY A 299 -9.23 -8.15 20.57
N ARG A 300 -10.07 -7.11 20.37
CA ARG A 300 -11.35 -6.91 21.06
C ARG A 300 -12.33 -6.12 20.19
N ARG A 301 -13.59 -5.98 20.62
CA ARG A 301 -14.55 -5.06 19.99
C ARG A 301 -13.99 -3.64 20.03
N VAL A 302 -14.10 -2.95 18.89
CA VAL A 302 -13.63 -1.58 18.75
C VAL A 302 -14.85 -0.71 18.44
N GLU A 303 -15.12 0.19 19.38
CA GLU A 303 -16.18 1.19 19.25
C GLU A 303 -15.93 2.14 18.08
N PRO A 304 -17.01 2.70 17.49
CA PRO A 304 -16.87 3.72 16.46
C PRO A 304 -15.98 4.86 16.94
N PRO A 305 -15.14 5.43 16.05
CA PRO A 305 -14.39 6.63 16.40
C PRO A 305 -15.37 7.74 16.79
N ALA A 306 -14.96 8.57 17.77
CA ALA A 306 -15.74 9.73 18.15
C ALA A 306 -16.11 10.56 16.91
N PRO A 307 -17.33 11.13 16.84
CA PRO A 307 -17.72 11.98 15.73
C PRO A 307 -16.69 13.09 15.55
N LYS A 308 -16.40 13.46 14.30
CA LYS A 308 -15.56 14.63 14.02
C LYS A 308 -16.31 15.83 14.60
N ASN A 309 -15.77 16.45 15.66
CA ASN A 309 -16.23 17.78 16.04
C ASN A 309 -15.83 18.73 14.90
N ASP A 310 -16.77 19.12 14.05
CA ASP A 310 -16.59 20.16 13.02
C ASP A 310 -16.49 21.58 13.65
N SER A 311 -16.05 21.69 14.90
CA SER A 311 -16.03 22.94 15.67
C SER A 311 -14.62 23.54 15.82
N THR A 312 -13.93 23.75 14.69
CA THR A 312 -12.82 24.71 14.61
C THR A 312 -12.89 25.47 13.28
N SER A 313 -14.00 26.17 13.06
CA SER A 313 -14.10 27.27 12.09
C SER A 313 -15.08 28.36 12.54
N ALA A 314 -15.24 28.56 13.86
CA ALA A 314 -15.83 29.81 14.33
C ALA A 314 -14.72 30.87 14.29
N PRO A 315 -14.85 31.95 13.49
CA PRO A 315 -13.92 33.07 13.58
C PRO A 315 -14.00 33.68 14.99
N PRO A 316 -12.87 34.18 15.54
CA PRO A 316 -12.91 34.86 16.83
C PRO A 316 -13.90 36.04 16.76
N PRO A 317 -14.64 36.31 17.85
CA PRO A 317 -15.55 37.45 17.89
C PRO A 317 -14.74 38.74 17.67
N PRO A 318 -15.32 39.74 16.98
CA PRO A 318 -14.65 41.02 16.79
C PRO A 318 -14.46 41.69 18.16
N GLY A 319 -13.21 41.88 18.54
CA GLY A 319 -12.76 42.63 19.72
C GLY A 319 -11.59 43.50 19.35
#